data_AF-A0A498EJ71-F1
#
_entry.id   AF-A0A498EJ71-F1
#
_cell.length_a   1.000
_cell.length_b   1.000
_cell.length_c   1.000
_cell.angle_alpha   90.00
_cell.angle_beta   90.00
_cell.angle_gamma   90.00
#
_symmetry.space_group_name_H-M   'P 1'
#
loop_
_entity.id
_entity.type
_entity.pdbx_description
1 polymer ?
#
loop_
_entity_poly.entity_id
_entity_poly.type
_entity_poly.pdbx_seq_one_letter_code
_entity_poly.pdbx_strand_id
1 'polypeptide(L)'
;MIRRLAASTLAAAVVFSFPVVASAAEAAPAPAAAQAAQPSAEPAPPGGFQTGHYPEVDAPAAPRADEAQVAAWSYHITASCAGYEGAIRQGANYWGEAQETSGSGTPVECTGGYVPDCGISNAVGCNWGMGQRIMLSTMVSDFALLSAHEFGHNWYGHSDPGCASWASAYDVMRPTMC
;
A
#
# COMPACT_ATOMS: atom_id res chain seq x y z
N MET A 1 -55.27 33.57 23.33
CA MET A 1 -55.94 32.58 24.20
C MET A 1 -55.06 31.34 24.29
N ILE A 2 -54.69 30.96 25.51
CA ILE A 2 -53.83 29.84 25.88
C ILE A 2 -54.65 28.55 25.89
N ARG A 3 -54.08 27.42 25.42
CA ARG A 3 -54.26 26.11 26.07
C ARG A 3 -53.10 25.16 25.72
N ARG A 4 -52.29 24.91 26.75
CA ARG A 4 -51.31 23.82 26.89
C ARG A 4 -52.04 22.49 27.05
N LEU A 5 -51.38 21.37 26.74
CA LEU A 5 -51.42 20.04 27.38
C LEU A 5 -50.39 19.17 26.62
N ALA A 6 -49.18 18.94 27.12
CA ALA A 6 -48.76 17.96 28.14
C ALA A 6 -48.30 16.62 27.53
N ALA A 7 -47.12 16.19 27.98
CA ALA A 7 -46.28 15.11 27.50
C ALA A 7 -46.84 13.70 27.78
N SER A 8 -46.32 12.69 27.08
CA SER A 8 -46.09 11.35 27.63
C SER A 8 -45.02 10.59 26.84
N THR A 9 -44.06 10.08 27.60
CA THR A 9 -42.86 9.29 27.30
C THR A 9 -43.16 7.88 26.78
N LEU A 10 -42.22 7.27 26.05
CA LEU A 10 -41.69 5.93 26.39
C LEU A 10 -40.38 5.68 25.63
N ALA A 11 -39.27 5.65 26.36
CA ALA A 11 -37.98 5.14 25.88
C ALA A 11 -37.92 3.64 26.16
N ALA A 12 -37.64 2.83 25.15
CA ALA A 12 -37.35 1.41 25.31
C ALA A 12 -35.88 1.17 24.97
N ALA A 13 -35.05 1.10 26.01
CA ALA A 13 -33.67 0.64 25.90
C ALA A 13 -33.68 -0.90 25.93
N VAL A 14 -33.31 -1.54 24.82
CA VAL A 14 -33.09 -2.98 24.77
C VAL A 14 -31.62 -3.24 25.08
N VAL A 15 -31.35 -3.69 26.30
CA VAL A 15 -30.03 -4.17 26.73
C VAL A 15 -29.96 -5.66 26.39
N PHE A 16 -29.18 -6.01 25.37
CA PHE A 16 -28.79 -7.41 25.13
C PHE A 16 -27.54 -7.72 25.94
N SER A 17 -27.70 -8.49 27.01
CA SER A 17 -26.60 -9.10 27.76
C SER A 17 -26.34 -10.50 27.19
N PHE A 18 -25.16 -10.71 26.59
CA PHE A 18 -24.68 -12.05 26.23
C PHE A 18 -23.62 -12.52 27.24
N PRO A 19 -23.61 -13.81 27.61
CA PRO A 19 -22.76 -14.34 28.65
C PRO A 19 -21.28 -14.38 28.23
N VAL A 20 -20.42 -13.89 29.12
CA VAL A 20 -18.97 -14.13 29.11
C VAL A 20 -18.75 -15.61 29.39
N VAL A 21 -18.32 -16.37 28.37
CA VAL A 21 -17.86 -17.75 28.57
C VAL A 21 -16.38 -17.66 28.96
N ALA A 22 -16.10 -17.79 30.26
CA ALA A 22 -14.75 -17.96 30.76
C ALA A 22 -14.29 -19.39 30.43
N SER A 23 -13.37 -19.53 29.48
CA SER A 23 -12.64 -20.79 29.26
C SER A 23 -11.26 -20.67 29.91
N ALA A 24 -11.19 -21.06 31.18
CA ALA A 24 -9.93 -21.42 31.81
C ALA A 24 -9.62 -22.85 31.39
N ALA A 25 -8.63 -23.03 30.53
CA ALA A 25 -8.06 -24.33 30.20
C ALA A 25 -6.54 -24.20 30.21
N GLU A 26 -5.92 -25.12 30.94
CA GLU A 26 -4.53 -25.13 31.35
C GLU A 26 -3.51 -25.07 30.20
N ALA A 27 -2.35 -24.49 30.50
CA ALA A 27 -1.15 -24.61 29.69
C ALA A 27 -0.64 -26.06 29.69
N ALA A 28 -0.53 -26.66 28.51
CA ALA A 28 0.14 -27.92 28.25
C ALA A 28 0.84 -27.86 26.87
N PRO A 29 1.95 -28.60 26.66
CA PRO A 29 3.03 -28.23 25.75
C PRO A 29 2.72 -28.47 24.26
N ALA A 30 3.42 -27.70 23.43
CA ALA A 30 3.31 -27.69 21.97
C ALA A 30 3.59 -29.07 21.32
N PRO A 31 2.82 -29.47 20.30
CA PRO A 31 3.23 -30.52 19.39
C PRO A 31 4.05 -29.94 18.24
N ALA A 32 5.24 -30.49 18.03
CA ALA A 32 5.99 -30.37 16.78
C ALA A 32 5.55 -31.46 15.80
N ALA A 33 5.04 -31.06 14.64
CA ALA A 33 4.87 -31.85 13.40
C ALA A 33 4.16 -30.94 12.37
N ALA A 34 4.43 -30.90 11.07
CA ALA A 34 5.37 -31.58 10.20
C ALA A 34 5.52 -30.71 8.93
N GLN A 35 6.66 -30.85 8.24
CA GLN A 35 6.89 -30.27 6.92
C GLN A 35 5.84 -30.72 5.90
N ALA A 36 5.32 -29.76 5.12
CA ALA A 36 4.81 -30.01 3.79
C ALA A 36 5.50 -29.02 2.83
N ALA A 37 6.44 -29.55 2.06
CA ALA A 37 6.92 -28.92 0.84
C ALA A 37 5.84 -29.10 -0.25
N GLN A 38 5.54 -28.06 -1.02
CA GLN A 38 6.00 -27.91 -2.42
C GLN A 38 5.49 -26.58 -3.02
N PRO A 39 6.25 -25.99 -3.97
CA PRO A 39 5.96 -24.69 -4.56
C PRO A 39 5.04 -24.83 -5.77
N SER A 40 3.98 -24.03 -5.83
CA SER A 40 3.31 -23.76 -7.11
C SER A 40 4.05 -22.59 -7.77
N ALA A 41 5.01 -22.93 -8.63
CA ALA A 41 5.51 -21.98 -9.61
C ALA A 41 4.41 -21.78 -10.66
N GLU A 42 3.79 -20.61 -10.66
CA GLU A 42 2.89 -20.18 -11.73
C GLU A 42 3.75 -19.64 -12.89
N PRO A 43 3.41 -19.94 -14.16
CA PRO A 43 4.30 -19.64 -15.27
C PRO A 43 4.33 -18.12 -15.55
N ALA A 44 5.53 -17.54 -15.55
CA ALA A 44 5.75 -16.18 -16.04
C ALA A 44 5.22 -16.03 -17.47
N PRO A 45 4.45 -14.98 -17.80
CA PRO A 45 3.98 -14.74 -19.16
C PRO A 45 5.17 -14.50 -20.10
N PRO A 46 5.13 -15.03 -21.34
CA PRO A 46 6.23 -14.89 -22.28
C PRO A 46 6.23 -13.47 -22.86
N GLY A 47 7.28 -12.71 -22.54
CA GLY A 47 7.56 -11.41 -23.16
C GLY A 47 7.56 -10.26 -22.17
N GLY A 48 8.63 -10.18 -21.36
CA GLY A 48 8.84 -9.18 -20.32
C GLY A 48 8.39 -7.75 -20.66
N PHE A 49 8.01 -7.01 -19.63
CA PHE A 49 7.40 -5.69 -19.74
C PHE A 49 8.35 -4.69 -20.42
N GLN A 50 7.87 -4.04 -21.49
CA GLN A 50 8.64 -3.04 -22.21
C GLN A 50 8.75 -1.74 -21.43
N THR A 51 9.97 -1.29 -21.21
CA THR A 51 10.33 -0.05 -20.52
C THR A 51 10.26 1.15 -21.47
N GLY A 52 9.32 2.07 -21.24
CA GLY A 52 9.22 3.34 -21.97
C GLY A 52 10.12 4.42 -21.35
N HIS A 53 10.80 5.20 -22.19
CA HIS A 53 11.70 6.30 -21.79
C HIS A 53 10.91 7.59 -21.49
N TYR A 54 11.15 8.17 -20.32
CA TYR A 54 10.55 9.42 -19.85
C TYR A 54 11.63 10.46 -19.52
N PRO A 55 11.28 11.76 -19.51
CA PRO A 55 12.23 12.82 -19.20
C PRO A 55 12.73 12.69 -17.76
N GLU A 56 14.04 12.58 -17.64
CA GLU A 56 14.83 12.43 -16.43
C GLU A 56 14.75 13.71 -15.59
N VAL A 57 13.91 13.71 -14.55
CA VAL A 57 14.08 14.63 -13.42
C VAL A 57 15.02 13.92 -12.46
N ASP A 58 16.22 14.51 -12.26
CA ASP A 58 17.40 13.95 -11.60
C ASP A 58 17.14 12.70 -10.75
N ALA A 59 17.61 11.55 -11.24
CA ALA A 59 17.68 10.31 -10.48
C ALA A 59 18.31 10.57 -9.10
N PRO A 60 17.85 9.90 -8.02
CA PRO A 60 18.45 10.13 -6.71
C PRO A 60 19.95 9.78 -6.77
N ALA A 61 20.82 10.73 -6.45
CA ALA A 61 22.20 10.37 -6.11
C ALA A 61 22.18 9.35 -4.96
N ALA A 62 23.16 8.44 -4.94
CA ALA A 62 23.43 7.56 -3.81
C ALA A 62 23.27 8.33 -2.48
N PRO A 63 22.69 7.72 -1.44
CA PRO A 63 21.94 8.39 -0.39
C PRO A 63 22.62 9.67 0.10
N ARG A 64 21.87 10.79 0.07
CA ARG A 64 22.34 12.07 0.61
C ARG A 64 22.81 11.83 2.04
N ALA A 65 24.07 12.17 2.31
CA ALA A 65 24.68 12.09 3.65
C ALA A 65 24.08 13.11 4.65
N ASP A 66 23.04 13.82 4.25
CA ASP A 66 22.37 14.83 5.03
C ASP A 66 20.93 14.35 5.22
N GLU A 67 20.62 13.87 6.43
CA GLU A 67 19.29 13.54 6.95
C GLU A 67 18.40 14.81 7.00
N ALA A 68 18.16 15.45 5.85
CA ALA A 68 17.08 16.40 5.70
C ALA A 68 15.80 15.59 5.86
N GLN A 69 15.27 15.59 7.09
CA GLN A 69 14.00 14.99 7.49
C GLN A 69 13.03 14.94 6.31
N VAL A 70 12.78 13.74 5.78
CA VAL A 70 11.66 13.53 4.88
C VAL A 70 10.44 14.05 5.65
N ALA A 71 9.80 15.10 5.13
CA ALA A 71 8.67 15.71 5.81
C ALA A 71 7.62 14.62 6.06
N ALA A 72 7.09 14.56 7.29
CA ALA A 72 6.02 13.64 7.63
C ALA A 72 4.89 13.78 6.59
N TRP A 73 4.54 12.65 5.96
CA TRP A 73 3.61 12.60 4.86
C TRP A 73 2.51 11.58 5.15
N SER A 74 1.35 11.76 4.53
CA SER A 74 0.20 10.90 4.81
C SER A 74 -0.41 10.32 3.55
N TYR A 75 -0.97 9.13 3.72
CA TYR A 75 -1.71 8.41 2.70
C TYR A 75 -2.92 7.71 3.33
N HIS A 76 -3.82 7.23 2.49
CA HIS A 76 -4.87 6.31 2.92
C HIS A 76 -5.06 5.25 1.85
N ILE A 77 -5.27 4.03 2.30
CA ILE A 77 -5.49 2.89 1.43
C ILE A 77 -6.98 2.81 1.12
N THR A 78 -7.34 2.91 -0.16
CA THR A 78 -8.73 2.79 -0.58
C THR A 78 -9.19 1.33 -0.56
N ALA A 79 -10.51 1.11 -0.54
CA ALA A 79 -11.10 -0.23 -0.54
C ALA A 79 -10.73 -1.09 -1.76
N SER A 80 -10.26 -0.47 -2.85
CA SER A 80 -9.80 -1.18 -4.05
C SER A 80 -8.57 -2.07 -3.81
N CYS A 81 -7.81 -1.78 -2.74
CA CYS A 81 -6.59 -2.49 -2.37
C CYS A 81 -6.79 -3.59 -1.32
N ALA A 82 -8.02 -4.09 -1.14
CA ALA A 82 -8.32 -5.11 -0.14
C ALA A 82 -7.40 -6.33 -0.27
N GLY A 83 -6.68 -6.68 0.80
CA GLY A 83 -5.73 -7.80 0.84
C GLY A 83 -4.28 -7.43 0.51
N TYR A 84 -4.00 -6.19 0.08
CA TYR A 84 -2.66 -5.69 -0.24
C TYR A 84 -2.13 -4.67 0.78
N GLU A 85 -2.89 -4.37 1.83
CA GLU A 85 -2.59 -3.28 2.76
C GLU A 85 -1.24 -3.43 3.44
N GLY A 86 -0.85 -4.67 3.79
CA GLY A 86 0.45 -4.96 4.39
C GLY A 86 1.62 -4.60 3.47
N ALA A 87 1.51 -4.93 2.18
CA ALA A 87 2.54 -4.64 1.18
C ALA A 87 2.63 -3.13 0.89
N ILE A 88 1.49 -2.42 0.86
CA ILE A 88 1.46 -0.96 0.72
C ILE A 88 2.16 -0.30 1.91
N ARG A 89 1.83 -0.72 3.13
CA ARG A 89 2.48 -0.22 4.35
C ARG A 89 3.99 -0.46 4.33
N GLN A 90 4.42 -1.65 3.89
CA GLN A 90 5.84 -1.95 3.75
C GLN A 90 6.52 -0.98 2.78
N GLY A 91 5.91 -0.76 1.60
CA GLY A 91 6.43 0.18 0.62
C GLY A 91 6.48 1.63 1.13
N ALA A 92 5.45 2.08 1.85
CA ALA A 92 5.42 3.41 2.45
C ALA A 92 6.53 3.57 3.52
N ASN A 93 6.67 2.57 4.39
CA ASN A 93 7.63 2.59 5.50
C ASN A 93 9.09 2.58 5.02
N TYR A 94 9.36 2.12 3.79
CA TYR A 94 10.71 2.17 3.20
C TYR A 94 11.28 3.60 3.17
N TRP A 95 10.44 4.60 2.90
CA TRP A 95 10.85 6.00 2.81
C TRP A 95 10.81 6.75 4.15
N GLY A 96 10.33 6.10 5.21
CA GLY A 96 10.21 6.68 6.56
C GLY A 96 9.07 7.69 6.70
N GLU A 97 8.74 8.01 7.96
CA GLU A 97 7.81 9.07 8.38
C GLU A 97 6.42 9.07 7.69
N ALA A 98 6.01 7.90 7.19
CA ALA A 98 4.72 7.72 6.53
C ALA A 98 3.62 7.50 7.55
N GLN A 99 2.53 8.26 7.44
CA GLN A 99 1.34 8.08 8.27
C GLN A 99 0.15 7.62 7.43
N GLU A 100 -0.25 6.36 7.61
CA GLU A 100 -1.53 5.89 7.10
C GLU A 100 -2.67 6.51 7.91
N THR A 101 -3.67 7.03 7.19
CA THR A 101 -4.88 7.60 7.76
C THR A 101 -6.10 6.88 7.22
N SER A 102 -7.26 7.10 7.86
CA SER A 102 -8.52 6.46 7.45
C SER A 102 -9.17 7.05 6.19
N GLY A 103 -8.69 8.19 5.67
CA GLY A 103 -9.32 8.85 4.51
C GLY A 103 -8.76 10.21 4.13
N SER A 104 -7.53 10.54 4.54
CA SER A 104 -6.86 11.80 4.20
C SER A 104 -5.46 11.56 3.62
N GLY A 105 -4.83 12.59 3.06
CA GLY A 105 -3.55 12.44 2.37
C GLY A 105 -3.68 11.75 1.01
N THR A 106 -2.57 11.22 0.50
CA THR A 106 -2.50 10.55 -0.81
C THR A 106 -3.43 9.33 -0.87
N PRO A 107 -4.44 9.29 -1.76
CA PRO A 107 -5.23 8.09 -1.98
C PRO A 107 -4.37 7.04 -2.70
N VAL A 108 -4.31 5.83 -2.14
CA VAL A 108 -3.70 4.66 -2.77
C VAL A 108 -4.79 3.72 -3.26
N GLU A 109 -4.83 3.53 -4.58
CA GLU A 109 -5.79 2.72 -5.29
C GLU A 109 -5.13 1.52 -5.94
N CYS A 110 -5.89 0.45 -6.16
CA CYS A 110 -5.40 -0.77 -6.79
C CYS A 110 -6.28 -1.17 -7.97
N THR A 111 -5.63 -1.73 -8.99
CA THR A 111 -6.29 -2.24 -10.19
C THR A 111 -5.72 -3.59 -10.59
N GLY A 112 -6.55 -4.45 -11.20
CA GLY A 112 -6.12 -5.76 -11.69
C GLY A 112 -5.40 -5.74 -13.04
N GLY A 113 -5.23 -4.57 -13.65
CA GLY A 113 -4.66 -4.40 -14.99
C GLY A 113 -3.59 -3.33 -15.04
N TYR A 114 -3.25 -2.88 -16.24
CA TYR A 114 -2.38 -1.71 -16.41
C TYR A 114 -3.10 -0.43 -15.92
N VAL A 115 -2.30 0.51 -15.43
CA VAL A 115 -2.77 1.81 -14.95
C VAL A 115 -2.99 2.74 -16.16
N PRO A 116 -4.24 3.16 -16.43
CA PRO A 116 -4.52 4.09 -17.52
C PRO A 116 -3.99 5.49 -17.20
N ASP A 117 -3.78 6.29 -18.25
CA ASP A 117 -3.45 7.72 -18.13
C ASP A 117 -2.20 8.03 -17.27
N CYS A 118 -1.26 7.08 -17.21
CA CYS A 118 0.04 7.25 -16.58
C CYS A 118 1.14 7.65 -17.60
N GLY A 119 0.74 8.24 -18.74
CA GLY A 119 1.63 8.67 -19.83
C GLY A 119 2.24 7.54 -20.69
N ILE A 120 2.17 6.27 -20.25
CA ILE A 120 2.61 5.07 -20.97
C ILE A 120 1.48 4.05 -21.00
N SER A 121 1.50 3.18 -22.00
CA SER A 121 0.43 2.21 -22.26
C SER A 121 0.40 1.01 -21.31
N ASN A 122 1.53 0.67 -20.69
CA ASN A 122 1.67 -0.56 -19.88
C ASN A 122 2.19 -0.25 -18.46
N ALA A 123 1.82 0.90 -17.89
CA ALA A 123 2.18 1.24 -16.52
C ALA A 123 1.60 0.20 -15.55
N VAL A 124 2.42 -0.29 -14.63
CA VAL A 124 2.00 -1.16 -13.52
C VAL A 124 1.86 -0.39 -12.21
N GLY A 125 2.29 0.87 -12.17
CA GLY A 125 2.05 1.79 -11.08
C GLY A 125 2.05 3.21 -11.63
N CYS A 126 1.45 4.13 -10.88
CA CYS A 126 1.53 5.54 -11.18
C CYS A 126 1.35 6.39 -9.93
N ASN A 127 2.20 7.39 -9.79
CA ASN A 127 2.04 8.48 -8.83
C ASN A 127 1.82 9.81 -9.57
N TRP A 128 0.62 10.36 -9.46
CA TRP A 128 0.30 11.65 -10.07
C TRP A 128 0.64 12.80 -9.13
N GLY A 129 1.31 13.82 -9.67
CA GLY A 129 1.50 15.09 -8.98
C GLY A 129 2.26 14.99 -7.66
N MET A 130 3.18 14.03 -7.52
CA MET A 130 4.01 13.81 -6.33
C MET A 130 3.17 13.55 -5.07
N GLY A 131 2.20 12.64 -5.16
CA GLY A 131 1.34 12.23 -4.05
C GLY A 131 -0.08 12.79 -4.11
N GLN A 132 -0.55 13.29 -5.26
CA GLN A 132 -1.98 13.64 -5.41
C GLN A 132 -2.85 12.39 -5.48
N ARG A 133 -2.33 11.31 -6.09
CA ARG A 133 -2.97 10.00 -6.22
C ARG A 133 -1.90 8.97 -6.55
N ILE A 134 -2.05 7.76 -6.02
CA ILE A 134 -1.24 6.60 -6.40
C ILE A 134 -2.17 5.48 -6.84
N MET A 135 -1.87 4.84 -7.97
CA MET A 135 -2.55 3.62 -8.40
C MET A 135 -1.54 2.51 -8.62
N LEU A 136 -1.83 1.32 -8.10
CA LEU A 136 -0.96 0.15 -8.10
C LEU A 136 -1.63 -1.00 -8.85
N SER A 137 -0.91 -1.62 -9.78
CA SER A 137 -1.36 -2.84 -10.43
C SER A 137 -1.08 -4.06 -9.56
N THR A 138 -2.11 -4.87 -9.32
CA THR A 138 -1.97 -6.14 -8.61
C THR A 138 -1.39 -7.26 -9.47
N MET A 139 -1.05 -6.99 -10.74
CA MET A 139 -0.37 -7.93 -11.63
C MET A 139 1.12 -8.13 -11.28
N VAL A 140 1.70 -7.23 -10.48
CA VAL A 140 3.12 -7.30 -10.08
C VAL A 140 3.30 -8.23 -8.89
N SER A 141 4.24 -9.16 -9.00
CA SER A 141 4.54 -10.17 -7.98
C SER A 141 5.08 -9.55 -6.69
N ASP A 142 6.12 -8.72 -6.78
CA ASP A 142 6.62 -7.93 -5.65
C ASP A 142 5.82 -6.61 -5.53
N PHE A 143 4.59 -6.75 -5.05
CA PHE A 143 3.68 -5.62 -4.87
C PHE A 143 4.19 -4.62 -3.82
N ALA A 144 4.98 -5.07 -2.84
CA ALA A 144 5.57 -4.19 -1.85
C ALA A 144 6.65 -3.30 -2.49
N LEU A 145 7.47 -3.85 -3.40
CA LEU A 145 8.47 -3.09 -4.14
C LEU A 145 7.83 -2.12 -5.11
N LEU A 146 6.76 -2.53 -5.81
CA LEU A 146 5.95 -1.62 -6.62
C LEU A 146 5.43 -0.46 -5.77
N SER A 147 4.87 -0.76 -4.60
CA SER A 147 4.36 0.26 -3.68
C SER A 147 5.48 1.23 -3.27
N ALA A 148 6.66 0.72 -2.90
CA ALA A 148 7.81 1.55 -2.57
C ALA A 148 8.23 2.44 -3.74
N HIS A 149 8.30 1.88 -4.95
CA HIS A 149 8.63 2.63 -6.17
C HIS A 149 7.68 3.81 -6.36
N GLU A 150 6.37 3.55 -6.32
CA GLU A 150 5.38 4.61 -6.54
C GLU A 150 5.36 5.65 -5.41
N PHE A 151 5.60 5.27 -4.16
CA PHE A 151 5.77 6.26 -3.09
C PHE A 151 7.02 7.12 -3.26
N GLY A 152 8.10 6.56 -3.81
CA GLY A 152 9.34 7.30 -4.07
C GLY A 152 9.15 8.48 -5.02
N HIS A 153 8.16 8.40 -5.92
CA HIS A 153 7.76 9.49 -6.81
C HIS A 153 7.16 10.73 -6.11
N ASN A 154 6.93 10.68 -4.79
CA ASN A 154 6.68 11.90 -4.01
C ASN A 154 7.89 12.85 -4.01
N TRP A 155 9.10 12.34 -4.26
CA TRP A 155 10.33 13.13 -4.19
C TRP A 155 11.29 12.92 -5.37
N TYR A 156 11.22 11.78 -6.06
CA TYR A 156 12.24 11.35 -7.02
C TYR A 156 11.66 10.97 -8.38
N GLY A 157 12.44 11.20 -9.44
CA GLY A 157 12.23 10.56 -10.74
C GLY A 157 12.72 9.11 -10.75
N HIS A 158 12.57 8.45 -11.90
CA HIS A 158 13.24 7.17 -12.13
C HIS A 158 14.76 7.34 -12.09
N SER A 159 15.44 6.29 -11.64
CA SER A 159 16.88 6.11 -11.86
C SER A 159 17.16 5.46 -13.22
N ASP A 160 18.43 5.18 -13.52
CA ASP A 160 18.86 4.57 -14.77
C ASP A 160 18.10 3.27 -15.06
N PRO A 161 17.94 2.90 -16.35
CA PRO A 161 17.25 1.68 -16.74
C PRO A 161 17.77 0.41 -16.04
N GLY A 162 16.84 -0.40 -15.54
CA GLY A 162 17.14 -1.69 -14.91
C GLY A 162 15.96 -2.24 -14.11
N CYS A 163 16.16 -3.41 -13.50
CA CYS A 163 15.19 -4.00 -12.58
C CYS A 163 15.19 -3.27 -11.24
N ALA A 164 14.00 -2.92 -10.76
CA ALA A 164 13.77 -2.44 -9.42
C ALA A 164 14.23 -3.50 -8.41
N SER A 165 14.80 -3.07 -7.29
CA SER A 165 15.10 -3.97 -6.17
C SER A 165 15.24 -3.22 -4.86
N TRP A 166 15.11 -3.94 -3.76
CA TRP A 166 15.30 -3.41 -2.40
C TRP A 166 16.75 -3.07 -2.02
N ALA A 167 17.72 -3.22 -2.94
CA ALA A 167 19.14 -3.07 -2.62
C ALA A 167 19.53 -1.64 -2.22
N SER A 168 18.85 -0.63 -2.75
CA SER A 168 19.07 0.78 -2.43
C SER A 168 17.89 1.64 -2.90
N ALA A 169 17.79 2.90 -2.45
CA ALA A 169 16.76 3.83 -2.92
C ALA A 169 16.88 4.08 -4.43
N TYR A 170 18.12 4.13 -4.93
CA TYR A 170 18.40 4.20 -6.36
C TYR A 170 17.84 2.97 -7.10
N ASP A 171 18.02 1.77 -6.55
CA ASP A 171 17.51 0.55 -7.17
C ASP A 171 16.00 0.41 -7.04
N VAL A 172 15.37 0.90 -5.96
CA VAL A 172 13.90 0.94 -5.86
C VAL A 172 13.31 1.80 -6.98
N MET A 173 13.95 2.92 -7.31
CA MET A 173 13.48 3.85 -8.35
C MET A 173 13.80 3.44 -9.78
N ARG A 174 14.34 2.24 -10.02
CA ARG A 174 14.56 1.78 -11.40
C ARG A 174 13.23 1.48 -12.09
N PRO A 175 13.09 1.76 -13.40
CA PRO A 175 11.79 1.81 -14.06
C PRO A 175 11.16 0.44 -14.39
N THR A 176 11.83 -0.68 -14.11
CA THR A 176 11.34 -2.01 -14.51
C THR A 176 11.01 -2.85 -13.29
N MET A 177 9.75 -3.25 -13.15
CA MET A 177 9.38 -4.32 -12.23
C MET A 177 9.76 -5.68 -12.82
N CYS A 178 10.65 -6.37 -12.12
CA CYS A 178 11.09 -7.74 -12.37
C CYS A 178 10.63 -8.60 -11.18
#